data_AF-A0A964AJK6-F1
#
_entry.id   AF-A0A964AJK6-F1
#
_cell.length_a   1.000
_cell.length_b   1.000
_cell.length_c   1.000
_cell.angle_alpha   90.00
_cell.angle_beta   90.00
_cell.angle_gamma   90.00
#
_symmetry.space_group_name_H-M   'P 1'
#
loop_
_entity.id
_entity.type
_entity.pdbx_description
1 polymer ?
#
loop_
_entity_poly.entity_id
_entity_poly.type
_entity_poly.pdbx_seq_one_letter_code
_entity_poly.pdbx_strand_id
1 'polypeptide(L)'
;MKHWVAILLLTFLVACLTSREEYALLEAMVTDADGDGFLGRDDCNDGDATIHPGAVEIWYDGVDQDCAEDDDFDADVDGFPLDEDCDDTDDDIHPGATEVCNGLDDDCDGVVDDGLLFNWYPDSDGDGQGATTGSVRTCLAPEGYVEADGDCDDADPRVFDGAEEICNDGVVNDCSGSATACRLLGDVTMADLGGALAGHRLDGDDDVGGRMGDAVAFGGVDGDGRHLVLGAPWAPLHTDDVGYVYVIGAGLAADQYVGDVALAIIHGEEPGTELGTGVAWIEGMAGQTSPLIAATGFGGTNTTDGVLYLVDGDVRGTRDLSDVLTASLSHGDDLDDVAADGDLTGDGAVELVVGVSDDAGLRGSVFLVDAVPAGAASLEDATAHTLRGDSASDQLGAAVSNASDLNGDGVADLAVGAPGVATRTGALLVFLGPVQADLVASDADGALSGERAGDEAGTALAGGGDVDGDGLDDLLVGVEGAQDGSMLVGRAYVVRMDDLSSGSLTLATARVSGDQDGSRFAESVALSDLDGDGFADVVVAGSLRAEVEVGGGGVHVCYGPLGGNRTTQDSDLIITSESSGDRMGTSVAGGRDANGDGVEDLLVGAPLQGGQDARRGAAYLLLGSGP
;
A
#
# COMPACT_ATOMS: atom_id res chain seq x y z
N MET A 1 -82.39 -21.71 11.82
CA MET A 1 -83.65 -21.01 11.45
C MET A 1 -83.70 -20.53 10.01
N LYS A 2 -82.57 -20.32 9.30
CA LYS A 2 -82.57 -19.91 7.87
C LYS A 2 -82.95 -21.04 6.88
N HIS A 3 -82.59 -22.30 7.12
CA HIS A 3 -82.96 -23.42 6.23
C HIS A 3 -84.46 -23.76 6.20
N TRP A 4 -85.19 -23.57 7.31
CA TRP A 4 -86.63 -23.84 7.35
C TRP A 4 -87.46 -22.75 6.66
N VAL A 5 -86.92 -21.53 6.56
CA VAL A 5 -87.57 -20.41 5.84
C VAL A 5 -87.36 -20.56 4.33
N ALA A 6 -86.21 -21.09 3.87
CA ALA A 6 -85.94 -21.36 2.45
C ALA A 6 -86.82 -22.48 1.88
N ILE A 7 -87.02 -23.59 2.62
CA ILE A 7 -87.90 -24.70 2.19
C ILE A 7 -89.38 -24.25 2.11
N LEU A 8 -89.81 -23.34 3.00
CA LEU A 8 -91.17 -22.79 2.97
C LEU A 8 -91.38 -21.74 1.87
N LEU A 9 -90.32 -21.04 1.45
CA LEU A 9 -90.34 -20.09 0.33
C LEU A 9 -90.26 -20.80 -1.03
N LEU A 10 -89.49 -21.90 -1.14
CA LEU A 10 -89.43 -22.72 -2.35
C LEU A 10 -90.78 -23.39 -2.64
N THR A 11 -91.47 -23.88 -1.60
CA THR A 11 -92.83 -24.44 -1.72
C THR A 11 -93.90 -23.38 -2.06
N PHE A 12 -93.63 -22.09 -1.82
CA PHE A 12 -94.52 -20.99 -2.19
C PHE A 12 -94.27 -20.46 -3.61
N LEU A 13 -93.03 -20.48 -4.12
CA LEU A 13 -92.72 -20.13 -5.52
C LEU A 13 -93.20 -21.19 -6.51
N VAL A 14 -93.11 -22.47 -6.11
CA VAL A 14 -93.60 -23.66 -6.83
C VAL A 14 -95.08 -23.58 -7.21
N ALA A 15 -95.90 -22.87 -6.45
CA ALA A 15 -97.34 -22.74 -6.70
C ALA A 15 -97.72 -21.73 -7.80
N CYS A 16 -96.75 -21.03 -8.42
CA CYS A 16 -97.00 -19.96 -9.39
C CYS A 16 -96.40 -20.20 -10.80
N LEU A 17 -95.70 -21.31 -11.03
CA LEU A 17 -95.18 -21.70 -12.35
C LEU A 17 -96.29 -22.41 -13.15
N THR A 18 -96.80 -21.76 -14.20
CA THR A 18 -98.01 -22.21 -14.94
C THR A 18 -97.73 -23.02 -16.20
N SER A 19 -96.48 -23.38 -16.48
CA SER A 19 -96.13 -24.23 -17.63
C SER A 19 -95.28 -25.43 -17.22
N ARG A 20 -95.55 -26.59 -17.85
CA ARG A 20 -94.83 -27.86 -17.61
C ARG A 20 -93.37 -27.78 -18.08
N GLU A 21 -93.05 -26.81 -18.93
CA GLU A 21 -91.71 -26.58 -19.49
C GLU A 21 -90.82 -25.79 -18.51
N GLU A 22 -91.34 -24.77 -17.81
CA GLU A 22 -90.56 -24.05 -16.77
C GLU A 22 -90.23 -24.93 -15.55
N TYR A 23 -91.06 -25.93 -15.26
CA TYR A 23 -90.80 -26.91 -14.20
C TYR A 23 -89.70 -27.91 -14.59
N ALA A 24 -89.67 -28.33 -15.85
CA ALA A 24 -88.65 -29.25 -16.36
C ALA A 24 -87.26 -28.58 -16.43
N LEU A 25 -87.21 -27.29 -16.76
CA LEU A 25 -85.97 -26.50 -16.76
C LEU A 25 -85.42 -26.29 -15.34
N LEU A 26 -86.30 -26.06 -14.36
CA LEU A 26 -85.88 -25.94 -12.95
C LEU A 26 -85.47 -27.28 -12.36
N GLU A 27 -86.09 -28.39 -12.76
CA GLU A 27 -85.65 -29.74 -12.38
C GLU A 27 -84.26 -30.04 -12.95
N ALA A 28 -83.99 -29.78 -14.23
CA ALA A 28 -82.67 -30.01 -14.85
C ALA A 28 -81.52 -29.28 -14.14
N MET A 29 -81.73 -28.03 -13.69
CA MET A 29 -80.69 -27.24 -13.00
C MET A 29 -80.35 -27.70 -11.56
N VAL A 30 -81.18 -28.54 -10.96
CA VAL A 30 -81.00 -29.02 -9.57
C VAL A 30 -80.93 -30.53 -9.46
N THR A 31 -80.88 -31.21 -10.61
CA THR A 31 -80.61 -32.63 -10.71
C THR A 31 -79.21 -32.84 -11.24
N ASP A 32 -78.66 -33.99 -10.90
CA ASP A 32 -77.46 -34.60 -11.45
C ASP A 32 -78.00 -35.74 -12.34
N ALA A 33 -78.05 -35.53 -13.65
CA ALA A 33 -78.77 -36.42 -14.56
C ALA A 33 -77.93 -37.58 -15.10
N ASP A 34 -76.61 -37.46 -15.13
CA ASP A 34 -75.69 -38.52 -15.55
C ASP A 34 -74.95 -39.23 -14.39
N GLY A 35 -74.99 -38.66 -13.19
CA GLY A 35 -74.52 -39.28 -11.94
C GLY A 35 -73.07 -39.02 -11.58
N ASP A 36 -72.46 -37.95 -12.11
CA ASP A 36 -71.05 -37.59 -11.87
C ASP A 36 -70.81 -36.81 -10.55
N GLY A 37 -71.90 -36.31 -9.95
CA GLY A 37 -71.90 -35.55 -8.69
C GLY A 37 -71.96 -34.03 -8.85
N PHE A 38 -72.01 -33.50 -10.07
CA PHE A 38 -72.30 -32.10 -10.37
C PHE A 38 -73.79 -31.92 -10.69
N LEU A 39 -74.31 -30.72 -10.51
CA LEU A 39 -75.71 -30.41 -10.81
C LEU A 39 -75.75 -29.67 -12.13
N GLY A 40 -76.78 -29.84 -12.95
CA GLY A 40 -76.88 -29.21 -14.29
C GLY A 40 -76.86 -27.66 -14.36
N ARG A 41 -76.66 -26.96 -13.25
CA ARG A 41 -76.32 -25.51 -13.24
C ARG A 41 -74.81 -25.23 -13.20
N ASP A 42 -74.04 -26.21 -12.74
CA ASP A 42 -72.60 -26.16 -12.55
C ASP A 42 -71.91 -27.07 -13.61
N ASP A 43 -72.66 -27.97 -14.26
CA ASP A 43 -72.20 -28.88 -15.32
C ASP A 43 -72.64 -28.37 -16.72
N CYS A 44 -71.67 -28.21 -17.63
CA CYS A 44 -71.89 -27.74 -18.99
C CYS A 44 -72.55 -28.79 -19.91
N ASN A 45 -72.56 -30.07 -19.54
CA ASN A 45 -73.31 -31.13 -20.20
C ASN A 45 -73.79 -32.22 -19.22
N ASP A 46 -74.86 -31.91 -18.47
CA ASP A 46 -75.61 -32.78 -17.52
C ASP A 46 -76.22 -34.07 -18.14
N GLY A 47 -75.83 -34.44 -19.36
CA GLY A 47 -76.16 -35.70 -19.99
C GLY A 47 -74.97 -36.62 -20.22
N ASP A 48 -73.75 -36.19 -19.87
CA ASP A 48 -72.50 -36.89 -20.09
C ASP A 48 -71.52 -36.76 -18.92
N ALA A 49 -71.44 -37.81 -18.10
CA ALA A 49 -70.64 -37.86 -16.87
C ALA A 49 -69.12 -37.70 -17.06
N THR A 50 -68.62 -37.48 -18.28
CA THR A 50 -67.22 -37.15 -18.56
C THR A 50 -66.98 -35.65 -18.77
N ILE A 51 -68.04 -34.84 -18.84
CA ILE A 51 -67.98 -33.39 -19.06
C ILE A 51 -68.52 -32.73 -17.80
N HIS A 52 -67.66 -32.09 -17.01
CA HIS A 52 -68.01 -31.45 -15.74
C HIS A 52 -66.86 -30.59 -15.22
N PRO A 53 -67.12 -29.64 -14.29
CA PRO A 53 -66.05 -28.86 -13.66
C PRO A 53 -64.91 -29.71 -13.10
N GLY A 54 -63.70 -29.47 -13.60
CA GLY A 54 -62.49 -30.20 -13.19
C GLY A 54 -62.40 -31.64 -13.71
N ALA A 55 -63.11 -31.96 -14.80
CA ALA A 55 -62.72 -33.06 -15.67
C ALA A 55 -61.31 -32.81 -16.24
N VAL A 56 -60.69 -33.85 -16.82
CA VAL A 56 -59.42 -33.67 -17.52
C VAL A 56 -59.76 -33.26 -18.94
N GLU A 57 -59.27 -32.11 -19.37
CA GLU A 57 -59.42 -31.64 -20.74
C GLU A 57 -58.66 -32.56 -21.72
N ILE A 58 -59.31 -32.84 -22.84
CA ILE A 58 -58.81 -33.58 -23.99
C ILE A 58 -58.82 -32.60 -25.15
N TRP A 59 -57.70 -31.89 -25.25
CA TRP A 59 -57.47 -30.90 -26.29
C TRP A 59 -57.71 -31.42 -27.71
N TYR A 60 -58.24 -30.53 -28.55
CA TYR A 60 -58.46 -30.69 -29.99
C TYR A 60 -59.59 -31.65 -30.39
N ASP A 61 -60.55 -31.92 -29.51
CA ASP A 61 -61.69 -32.80 -29.81
C ASP A 61 -63.02 -32.05 -30.03
N GLY A 62 -63.00 -30.73 -29.84
CA GLY A 62 -64.11 -29.79 -30.01
C GLY A 62 -65.08 -29.75 -28.83
N VAL A 63 -64.71 -30.33 -27.68
CA VAL A 63 -65.56 -30.45 -26.50
C VAL A 63 -64.82 -29.92 -25.28
N ASP A 64 -65.29 -28.82 -24.71
CA ASP A 64 -64.89 -28.35 -23.37
C ASP A 64 -65.36 -29.38 -22.32
N GLN A 65 -64.46 -30.24 -21.82
CA GLN A 65 -64.84 -31.27 -20.85
C GLN A 65 -64.78 -30.75 -19.42
N ASP A 66 -63.90 -29.81 -19.09
CA ASP A 66 -63.77 -29.30 -17.74
C ASP A 66 -64.64 -28.06 -17.43
N CYS A 67 -65.40 -27.60 -18.42
CA CYS A 67 -66.30 -26.44 -18.36
C CYS A 67 -65.57 -25.13 -18.01
N ALA A 68 -64.27 -25.01 -18.29
CA ALA A 68 -63.48 -23.81 -18.01
C ALA A 68 -63.66 -22.70 -19.06
N GLU A 69 -64.31 -22.99 -20.20
CA GLU A 69 -64.37 -22.10 -21.37
C GLU A 69 -62.99 -21.77 -21.97
N ASP A 70 -61.99 -22.62 -21.73
CA ASP A 70 -60.67 -22.52 -22.37
C ASP A 70 -60.82 -22.82 -23.88
N ASP A 71 -59.98 -22.22 -24.73
CA ASP A 71 -60.04 -22.48 -26.17
C ASP A 71 -59.45 -23.87 -26.44
N ASP A 72 -60.27 -24.83 -26.88
CA ASP A 72 -59.88 -26.22 -27.15
C ASP A 72 -58.72 -26.37 -28.19
N PHE A 73 -58.30 -25.26 -28.79
CA PHE A 73 -57.17 -25.17 -29.71
C PHE A 73 -55.94 -24.43 -29.15
N ASP A 74 -55.92 -24.11 -27.86
CA ASP A 74 -54.84 -23.43 -27.12
C ASP A 74 -54.59 -24.22 -25.82
N ALA A 75 -53.69 -25.20 -25.87
CA ALA A 75 -53.61 -26.25 -24.85
C ALA A 75 -52.74 -25.89 -23.63
N ASP A 76 -51.91 -24.85 -23.72
CA ASP A 76 -51.15 -24.27 -22.60
C ASP A 76 -51.74 -22.94 -22.09
N VAL A 77 -52.72 -22.37 -22.80
CA VAL A 77 -53.55 -21.23 -22.39
C VAL A 77 -52.76 -19.92 -22.35
N ASP A 78 -51.82 -19.76 -23.28
CA ASP A 78 -50.99 -18.56 -23.42
C ASP A 78 -51.62 -17.49 -24.35
N GLY A 79 -52.68 -17.88 -25.07
CA GLY A 79 -53.43 -17.06 -26.01
C GLY A 79 -53.09 -17.25 -27.48
N PHE A 80 -52.25 -18.23 -27.83
CA PHE A 80 -51.88 -18.60 -29.19
C PHE A 80 -52.39 -20.00 -29.56
N PRO A 81 -53.25 -20.12 -30.58
CA PRO A 81 -53.78 -21.44 -30.96
C PRO A 81 -52.76 -22.26 -31.75
N LEU A 82 -52.93 -23.59 -31.79
CA LEU A 82 -52.09 -24.59 -32.48
C LEU A 82 -51.56 -24.22 -33.89
N ASP A 83 -52.29 -23.40 -34.66
CA ASP A 83 -51.86 -23.01 -36.02
C ASP A 83 -50.99 -21.75 -36.08
N GLU A 84 -50.89 -21.03 -34.97
CA GLU A 84 -50.00 -19.88 -34.76
C GLU A 84 -48.86 -20.19 -33.78
N ASP A 85 -49.05 -21.19 -32.90
CA ASP A 85 -48.08 -21.64 -31.92
C ASP A 85 -47.16 -22.77 -32.43
N CYS A 86 -45.85 -22.68 -32.13
CA CYS A 86 -44.88 -23.70 -32.51
C CYS A 86 -44.73 -24.85 -31.51
N ASP A 87 -45.10 -24.67 -30.23
CA ASP A 87 -45.31 -25.71 -29.23
C ASP A 87 -46.47 -25.34 -28.28
N ASP A 88 -47.70 -25.58 -28.76
CA ASP A 88 -48.99 -25.40 -28.07
C ASP A 88 -49.19 -26.27 -26.82
N THR A 89 -48.11 -26.71 -26.17
CA THR A 89 -48.13 -27.41 -24.89
C THR A 89 -47.19 -26.78 -23.85
N ASP A 90 -46.54 -25.66 -24.19
CA ASP A 90 -45.53 -24.96 -23.40
C ASP A 90 -45.75 -23.43 -23.51
N ASP A 91 -46.25 -22.82 -22.43
CA ASP A 91 -46.63 -21.39 -22.39
C ASP A 91 -45.43 -20.42 -22.50
N ASP A 92 -44.20 -20.93 -22.51
CA ASP A 92 -42.99 -20.16 -22.75
C ASP A 92 -42.59 -20.12 -24.25
N ILE A 93 -43.24 -20.91 -25.13
CA ILE A 93 -42.90 -21.04 -26.56
C ILE A 93 -44.09 -20.58 -27.41
N HIS A 94 -44.04 -19.34 -27.88
CA HIS A 94 -45.13 -18.75 -28.64
C HIS A 94 -44.70 -17.52 -29.45
N PRO A 95 -45.47 -17.08 -30.45
CA PRO A 95 -45.13 -15.89 -31.25
C PRO A 95 -44.80 -14.65 -30.41
N GLY A 96 -43.55 -14.20 -30.49
CA GLY A 96 -43.05 -13.03 -29.77
C GLY A 96 -42.72 -13.25 -28.29
N ALA A 97 -42.54 -14.50 -27.85
CA ALA A 97 -41.89 -14.81 -26.58
C ALA A 97 -40.47 -14.25 -26.52
N THR A 98 -39.86 -14.26 -25.34
CA THR A 98 -38.45 -13.85 -25.19
C THR A 98 -37.57 -15.08 -25.31
N GLU A 99 -36.72 -15.08 -26.33
CA GLU A 99 -35.70 -16.12 -26.51
C GLU A 99 -34.90 -16.38 -25.23
N VAL A 100 -34.70 -17.66 -24.94
CA VAL A 100 -33.79 -18.17 -23.93
C VAL A 100 -32.87 -19.21 -24.57
N CYS A 101 -31.59 -19.24 -24.15
CA CYS A 101 -30.59 -20.11 -24.76
C CYS A 101 -30.80 -21.60 -24.35
N ASN A 102 -31.80 -22.24 -24.95
CA ASN A 102 -32.25 -23.60 -24.67
C ASN A 102 -32.19 -24.48 -25.94
N GLY A 103 -31.90 -23.91 -27.12
CA GLY A 103 -31.88 -24.60 -28.40
C GLY A 103 -33.26 -24.81 -29.02
N LEU A 104 -34.28 -24.07 -28.55
CA LEU A 104 -35.63 -23.97 -29.07
C LEU A 104 -35.84 -22.60 -29.72
N ASP A 105 -36.94 -22.48 -30.46
CA ASP A 105 -37.38 -21.25 -31.15
C ASP A 105 -38.55 -20.73 -30.33
N ASP A 106 -38.24 -20.03 -29.22
CA ASP A 106 -39.24 -19.67 -28.22
C ASP A 106 -40.23 -18.64 -28.79
N ASP A 107 -39.78 -17.75 -29.69
CA ASP A 107 -40.61 -16.71 -30.27
C ASP A 107 -41.30 -17.09 -31.60
N CYS A 108 -41.11 -18.34 -32.03
CA CYS A 108 -41.65 -18.95 -33.24
C CYS A 108 -41.36 -18.16 -34.55
N ASP A 109 -40.28 -17.38 -34.62
CA ASP A 109 -39.91 -16.62 -35.82
C ASP A 109 -39.14 -17.46 -36.87
N GLY A 110 -38.76 -18.69 -36.51
CA GLY A 110 -38.01 -19.63 -37.32
C GLY A 110 -36.50 -19.59 -37.09
N VAL A 111 -36.02 -18.86 -36.07
CA VAL A 111 -34.60 -18.69 -35.74
C VAL A 111 -34.37 -19.01 -34.26
N VAL A 112 -33.95 -20.26 -34.00
CA VAL A 112 -33.50 -20.72 -32.67
C VAL A 112 -32.43 -19.82 -32.04
N ASP A 113 -32.66 -19.44 -30.77
CA ASP A 113 -31.79 -18.63 -29.90
C ASP A 113 -31.37 -17.29 -30.55
N ASP A 114 -32.31 -16.66 -31.25
CA ASP A 114 -32.15 -15.37 -31.92
C ASP A 114 -31.79 -14.25 -30.91
N GLY A 115 -30.98 -13.28 -31.35
CA GLY A 115 -30.53 -12.20 -30.47
C GLY A 115 -29.60 -12.58 -29.28
N LEU A 116 -29.39 -13.88 -29.00
CA LEU A 116 -28.66 -14.39 -27.82
C LEU A 116 -27.22 -14.86 -28.12
N LEU A 117 -26.67 -14.52 -29.28
CA LEU A 117 -25.34 -14.97 -29.69
C LEU A 117 -24.21 -14.06 -29.19
N PHE A 118 -23.48 -14.52 -28.18
CA PHE A 118 -22.26 -13.91 -27.65
C PHE A 118 -21.01 -14.43 -28.37
N ASN A 119 -19.93 -13.64 -28.37
CA ASN A 119 -18.62 -14.13 -28.78
C ASN A 119 -17.94 -14.73 -27.56
N TRP A 120 -17.38 -15.92 -27.73
CA TRP A 120 -16.59 -16.61 -26.73
C TRP A 120 -15.19 -16.79 -27.28
N TYR A 121 -14.19 -16.50 -26.46
CA TYR A 121 -12.78 -16.55 -26.80
C TYR A 121 -12.11 -17.68 -26.00
N PRO A 122 -11.21 -18.47 -26.62
CA PRO A 122 -10.53 -19.55 -25.91
C PRO A 122 -9.62 -18.96 -24.82
N ASP A 123 -9.60 -19.61 -23.65
CA ASP A 123 -8.81 -19.24 -22.48
C ASP A 123 -8.01 -20.48 -22.04
N SER A 124 -6.77 -20.57 -22.52
CA SER A 124 -5.92 -21.76 -22.39
C SER A 124 -5.12 -21.78 -21.08
N ASP A 125 -4.82 -20.63 -20.49
CA ASP A 125 -4.06 -20.51 -19.24
C ASP A 125 -4.92 -20.25 -17.99
N GLY A 126 -6.19 -19.91 -18.17
CA GLY A 126 -7.22 -19.83 -17.15
C GLY A 126 -7.23 -18.52 -16.36
N ASP A 127 -6.74 -17.43 -16.93
CA ASP A 127 -6.74 -16.10 -16.29
C ASP A 127 -8.08 -15.35 -16.43
N GLY A 128 -8.98 -15.84 -17.28
CA GLY A 128 -10.30 -15.25 -17.52
C GLY A 128 -10.35 -14.28 -18.71
N GLN A 129 -9.23 -14.09 -19.42
CA GLN A 129 -9.11 -13.28 -20.62
C GLN A 129 -8.88 -14.22 -21.81
N GLY A 130 -9.70 -14.08 -22.85
CA GLY A 130 -9.63 -14.98 -23.98
C GLY A 130 -8.78 -14.43 -25.12
N ALA A 131 -8.13 -15.34 -25.83
CA ALA A 131 -7.27 -14.99 -26.95
C ALA A 131 -8.04 -14.25 -28.05
N THR A 132 -7.42 -13.22 -28.63
CA THR A 132 -8.03 -12.37 -29.69
C THR A 132 -8.37 -13.11 -31.00
N THR A 133 -8.01 -14.39 -31.14
CA THR A 133 -8.31 -15.22 -32.32
C THR A 133 -8.89 -16.56 -31.92
N GLY A 134 -9.67 -17.17 -32.83
CA GLY A 134 -10.31 -18.46 -32.56
C GLY A 134 -11.64 -18.37 -31.83
N SER A 135 -12.24 -17.17 -31.77
CA SER A 135 -13.55 -16.97 -31.18
C SER A 135 -14.64 -17.78 -31.87
N VAL A 136 -15.60 -18.22 -31.07
CA VAL A 136 -16.81 -18.90 -31.53
C VAL A 136 -18.03 -18.11 -31.08
N ARG A 137 -19.09 -18.17 -31.88
CA ARG A 137 -20.32 -17.43 -31.61
C ARG A 137 -21.45 -18.41 -31.30
N THR A 138 -21.87 -18.41 -30.04
CA THR A 138 -22.84 -19.35 -29.45
C THR A 138 -23.48 -18.68 -28.25
N CYS A 139 -24.69 -19.13 -27.88
CA CYS A 139 -25.40 -18.53 -26.76
C CYS A 139 -24.90 -19.04 -25.39
N LEU A 140 -24.37 -20.27 -25.30
CA LEU A 140 -23.63 -20.78 -24.12
C LEU A 140 -22.12 -20.78 -24.35
N ALA A 141 -21.37 -20.47 -23.29
CA ALA A 141 -19.92 -20.63 -23.23
C ALA A 141 -19.51 -22.09 -23.48
N PRO A 142 -18.68 -22.37 -24.50
CA PRO A 142 -17.98 -23.64 -24.58
C PRO A 142 -17.01 -23.84 -23.41
N GLU A 143 -16.67 -25.10 -23.10
CA GLU A 143 -15.66 -25.40 -22.09
C GLU A 143 -14.28 -24.84 -22.50
N GLY A 144 -13.62 -24.10 -21.60
CA GLY A 144 -12.33 -23.46 -21.87
C GLY A 144 -12.44 -22.16 -22.68
N TYR A 145 -13.58 -21.49 -22.64
CA TYR A 145 -13.79 -20.20 -23.28
C TYR A 145 -14.39 -19.19 -22.30
N VAL A 146 -14.09 -17.91 -22.51
CA VAL A 146 -14.56 -16.77 -21.73
C VAL A 146 -15.12 -15.67 -22.65
N GLU A 147 -15.92 -14.76 -22.09
CA GLU A 147 -16.55 -13.68 -22.87
C GLU A 147 -15.58 -12.52 -23.14
N ALA A 148 -14.67 -12.26 -22.19
CA ALA A 148 -13.70 -11.20 -22.30
C ALA A 148 -12.63 -11.56 -23.33
N ASP A 149 -12.35 -10.63 -24.26
CA ASP A 149 -11.14 -10.67 -25.06
C ASP A 149 -10.05 -9.81 -24.39
N GLY A 150 -8.81 -10.00 -24.83
CA GLY A 150 -7.71 -9.14 -24.38
C GLY A 150 -6.40 -9.87 -24.17
N ASP A 151 -6.41 -11.20 -24.18
CA ASP A 151 -5.20 -11.98 -23.99
C ASP A 151 -4.32 -11.99 -25.26
N CYS A 152 -3.08 -11.53 -25.08
CA CYS A 152 -2.07 -11.47 -26.13
C CYS A 152 -1.01 -12.58 -26.04
N ASP A 153 -0.95 -13.35 -24.96
CA ASP A 153 -0.18 -14.58 -24.82
C ASP A 153 -0.94 -15.64 -23.98
N ASP A 154 -1.84 -16.38 -24.65
CA ASP A 154 -2.70 -17.49 -24.18
C ASP A 154 -1.94 -18.71 -23.60
N ALA A 155 -0.70 -18.53 -23.19
CA ALA A 155 0.11 -19.50 -22.47
C ALA A 155 0.67 -18.93 -21.15
N ASP A 156 0.53 -17.64 -20.89
CA ASP A 156 1.00 -16.97 -19.68
C ASP A 156 -0.13 -16.13 -19.06
N PRO A 157 -0.70 -16.56 -17.91
CA PRO A 157 -1.87 -15.92 -17.27
C PRO A 157 -1.57 -14.54 -16.67
N ARG A 158 -0.41 -13.96 -16.99
CA ARG A 158 0.04 -12.62 -16.60
C ARG A 158 0.08 -11.66 -17.78
N VAL A 159 -0.33 -12.08 -18.98
CA VAL A 159 -0.09 -11.33 -20.23
C VAL A 159 -1.41 -11.09 -20.98
N PHE A 160 -2.12 -10.04 -20.59
CA PHE A 160 -3.42 -9.67 -21.14
C PHE A 160 -3.68 -8.15 -21.07
N ASP A 161 -4.59 -7.64 -21.90
CA ASP A 161 -4.94 -6.22 -21.94
C ASP A 161 -5.46 -5.75 -20.58
N GLY A 162 -4.77 -4.78 -19.98
CA GLY A 162 -5.05 -4.27 -18.64
C GLY A 162 -4.43 -5.08 -17.48
N ALA A 163 -3.54 -6.03 -17.76
CA ALA A 163 -2.66 -6.59 -16.74
C ALA A 163 -1.70 -5.53 -16.18
N GLU A 164 -1.23 -5.73 -14.96
CA GLU A 164 -0.20 -4.87 -14.36
C GLU A 164 1.17 -5.21 -14.96
N GLU A 165 1.89 -4.20 -15.43
CA GLU A 165 3.23 -4.34 -15.99
C GLU A 165 4.28 -4.56 -14.91
N ILE A 166 5.17 -5.53 -15.12
CA ILE A 166 6.24 -5.85 -14.19
C ILE A 166 7.58 -5.42 -14.79
N CYS A 167 8.25 -4.42 -14.19
CA CYS A 167 9.41 -3.80 -14.83
C CYS A 167 10.58 -4.78 -15.08
N ASN A 168 10.74 -5.81 -14.24
CA ASN A 168 11.92 -6.66 -14.15
C ASN A 168 11.76 -8.10 -14.68
N ASP A 169 10.64 -8.44 -15.33
CA ASP A 169 10.43 -9.78 -15.88
C ASP A 169 10.77 -9.90 -17.38
N GLY A 170 10.94 -8.76 -18.07
CA GLY A 170 11.27 -8.69 -19.50
C GLY A 170 10.11 -9.05 -20.44
N VAL A 171 8.89 -9.10 -19.90
CA VAL A 171 7.62 -9.27 -20.61
C VAL A 171 6.91 -7.92 -20.68
N VAL A 172 5.94 -7.79 -21.58
CA VAL A 172 5.01 -6.64 -21.62
C VAL A 172 3.66 -7.23 -21.27
N ASN A 173 3.31 -7.19 -20.00
CA ASN A 173 2.15 -7.87 -19.42
C ASN A 173 0.82 -7.31 -19.96
N ASP A 174 0.74 -6.01 -20.23
CA ASP A 174 -0.50 -5.28 -20.57
C ASP A 174 -0.78 -5.21 -22.08
N CYS A 175 0.02 -5.88 -22.91
CA CYS A 175 -0.07 -5.88 -24.37
C CYS A 175 0.12 -4.51 -25.06
N SER A 176 0.53 -3.45 -24.35
CA SER A 176 0.70 -2.08 -24.87
C SER A 176 1.86 -1.93 -25.87
N GLY A 177 2.79 -2.88 -25.86
CA GLY A 177 4.02 -2.87 -26.66
C GLY A 177 5.18 -2.12 -25.99
N SER A 178 5.03 -1.62 -24.76
CA SER A 178 6.13 -1.09 -23.94
C SER A 178 5.80 -1.05 -22.44
N ALA A 179 6.69 -1.59 -21.60
CA ALA A 179 6.58 -1.55 -20.13
C ALA A 179 6.97 -0.18 -19.54
N THR A 180 6.32 0.91 -19.98
CA THR A 180 6.68 2.29 -19.58
C THR A 180 5.98 2.79 -18.31
N ALA A 181 4.93 2.12 -17.86
CA ALA A 181 4.26 2.33 -16.58
C ALA A 181 4.12 0.95 -15.96
N CYS A 182 4.97 0.64 -14.98
CA CYS A 182 5.18 -0.71 -14.49
C CYS A 182 5.52 -0.66 -13.00
N ARG A 183 5.35 -1.79 -12.31
CA ARG A 183 5.70 -1.96 -10.91
C ARG A 183 6.90 -2.87 -10.75
N LEU A 184 7.74 -2.59 -9.76
CA LEU A 184 8.88 -3.43 -9.40
C LEU A 184 8.43 -4.55 -8.45
N LEU A 185 8.56 -5.82 -8.85
CA LEU A 185 8.13 -6.95 -8.03
C LEU A 185 9.18 -8.06 -7.94
N GLY A 186 9.19 -8.78 -6.81
CA GLY A 186 10.01 -9.95 -6.57
C GLY A 186 11.45 -9.65 -6.12
N ASP A 187 12.32 -10.65 -6.28
CA ASP A 187 13.73 -10.54 -5.89
C ASP A 187 14.54 -9.85 -6.99
N VAL A 188 15.19 -8.74 -6.65
CA VAL A 188 16.12 -8.02 -7.54
C VAL A 188 17.50 -7.91 -6.92
N THR A 189 18.52 -7.93 -7.76
CA THR A 189 19.88 -7.54 -7.39
C THR A 189 20.20 -6.16 -7.95
N MET A 190 21.16 -5.45 -7.36
CA MET A 190 21.56 -4.15 -7.91
C MET A 190 22.14 -4.24 -9.34
N ALA A 191 22.61 -5.44 -9.74
CA ALA A 191 23.07 -5.68 -11.10
C ALA A 191 21.92 -5.68 -12.10
N ASP A 192 20.74 -6.14 -11.68
CA ASP A 192 19.51 -6.08 -12.47
C ASP A 192 19.04 -4.62 -12.60
N LEU A 193 19.19 -3.82 -11.54
CA LEU A 193 18.80 -2.41 -11.52
C LEU A 193 19.64 -1.50 -12.43
N GLY A 194 20.91 -1.84 -12.69
CA GLY A 194 21.81 -1.04 -13.52
C GLY A 194 21.65 -1.19 -15.05
N GLY A 195 20.76 -2.08 -15.52
CA GLY A 195 20.72 -2.50 -16.94
C GLY A 195 19.57 -1.97 -17.80
N ALA A 196 18.44 -1.61 -17.19
CA ALA A 196 17.22 -1.15 -17.89
C ALA A 196 16.11 -0.71 -16.92
N LEU A 197 16.26 -0.99 -15.62
CA LEU A 197 15.32 -0.63 -14.58
C LEU A 197 15.65 0.77 -14.05
N ALA A 198 14.70 1.34 -13.32
CA ALA A 198 14.70 2.69 -12.82
C ALA A 198 15.73 2.91 -11.67
N GLY A 199 16.94 2.36 -11.77
CA GLY A 199 17.96 2.39 -10.72
C GLY A 199 19.24 3.10 -11.14
N HIS A 200 19.82 3.89 -10.25
CA HIS A 200 21.12 4.52 -10.42
C HIS A 200 22.08 4.17 -9.29
N ARG A 201 23.31 3.80 -9.65
CA ARG A 201 24.40 3.52 -8.73
C ARG A 201 25.33 4.73 -8.62
N LEU A 202 25.61 5.14 -7.39
CA LEU A 202 26.48 6.26 -7.05
C LEU A 202 27.68 5.72 -6.27
N ASP A 203 28.81 5.58 -6.95
CA ASP A 203 30.03 5.06 -6.35
C ASP A 203 30.86 6.17 -5.70
N GLY A 204 31.41 5.89 -4.52
CA GLY A 204 32.48 6.69 -3.94
C GLY A 204 33.75 6.63 -4.80
N ASP A 205 34.56 7.69 -4.80
CA ASP A 205 35.77 7.75 -5.62
C ASP A 205 36.76 6.62 -5.24
N ASP A 206 37.21 5.90 -6.26
CA ASP A 206 37.97 4.64 -6.20
C ASP A 206 39.31 4.77 -5.45
N ASP A 207 39.77 6.00 -5.29
CA ASP A 207 41.06 6.39 -4.74
C ASP A 207 41.00 6.83 -3.27
N VAL A 208 39.82 6.93 -2.62
CA VAL A 208 39.70 7.50 -1.24
C VAL A 208 39.26 6.53 -0.14
N GLY A 209 38.88 5.28 -0.44
CA GLY A 209 38.50 4.30 0.59
C GLY A 209 37.34 4.77 1.50
N GLY A 210 36.44 5.56 0.91
CA GLY A 210 35.32 6.24 1.57
C GLY A 210 34.15 5.32 1.88
N ARG A 211 33.60 5.35 3.11
CA ARG A 211 32.32 4.68 3.46
C ARG A 211 31.08 5.46 2.97
N MET A 212 31.03 5.86 1.70
CA MET A 212 29.83 6.50 1.14
C MET A 212 28.58 5.60 1.35
N GLY A 213 27.47 6.20 1.79
CA GLY A 213 26.23 5.46 2.04
C GLY A 213 26.11 4.88 3.46
N ASP A 214 26.92 5.35 4.41
CA ASP A 214 26.69 5.12 5.85
C ASP A 214 25.49 5.93 6.36
N ALA A 215 25.22 7.06 5.69
CA ALA A 215 24.08 7.93 5.89
C ALA A 215 23.62 8.49 4.53
N VAL A 216 22.31 8.54 4.30
CA VAL A 216 21.71 9.05 3.05
C VAL A 216 20.47 9.86 3.36
N ALA A 217 20.21 10.92 2.59
CA ALA A 217 19.01 11.74 2.70
C ALA A 217 18.68 12.42 1.36
N PHE A 218 17.40 12.71 1.12
CA PHE A 218 16.99 13.55 -0.02
C PHE A 218 16.97 15.04 0.35
N GLY A 219 17.13 15.92 -0.65
CA GLY A 219 17.11 17.38 -0.54
C GLY A 219 16.81 18.12 -1.86
N GLY A 220 16.78 19.46 -1.87
CA GLY A 220 16.53 20.29 -3.05
C GLY A 220 17.26 21.65 -3.04
N VAL A 221 18.22 21.91 -3.95
CA VAL A 221 19.04 23.15 -3.94
C VAL A 221 18.30 24.41 -4.42
N ASP A 222 17.17 24.26 -5.10
CA ASP A 222 16.39 25.36 -5.67
C ASP A 222 14.88 25.28 -5.38
N GLY A 223 14.48 24.45 -4.40
CA GLY A 223 13.09 24.25 -4.00
C GLY A 223 12.29 23.38 -4.97
N ASP A 224 12.96 22.59 -5.82
CA ASP A 224 12.34 21.63 -6.73
C ASP A 224 12.25 20.19 -6.18
N GLY A 225 12.94 19.91 -5.06
CA GLY A 225 12.99 18.59 -4.41
C GLY A 225 13.98 17.56 -5.01
N ARG A 226 14.84 17.93 -5.97
CA ARG A 226 15.54 16.97 -6.86
C ARG A 226 17.04 16.79 -6.61
N HIS A 227 17.47 16.72 -5.36
CA HIS A 227 18.88 16.56 -5.00
C HIS A 227 19.08 15.43 -4.01
N LEU A 228 20.20 14.72 -4.15
CA LEU A 228 20.58 13.62 -3.26
C LEU A 228 21.73 14.08 -2.38
N VAL A 229 21.65 13.80 -1.08
CA VAL A 229 22.74 14.02 -0.13
C VAL A 229 23.23 12.69 0.41
N LEU A 230 24.52 12.45 0.27
CA LEU A 230 25.17 11.23 0.76
C LEU A 230 26.28 11.58 1.76
N GLY A 231 26.25 10.95 2.92
CA GLY A 231 27.34 11.00 3.89
C GLY A 231 28.40 9.94 3.63
N ALA A 232 29.67 10.30 3.82
CA ALA A 232 30.80 9.38 3.86
C ALA A 232 31.66 9.67 5.11
N PRO A 233 31.52 8.87 6.18
CA PRO A 233 32.09 9.19 7.48
C PRO A 233 33.58 8.89 7.64
N TRP A 234 34.23 8.24 6.66
CA TRP A 234 35.64 7.89 6.80
C TRP A 234 36.37 7.76 5.46
N ALA A 235 37.50 8.47 5.29
CA ALA A 235 38.44 8.30 4.18
C ALA A 235 39.91 8.17 4.68
N PRO A 236 40.57 7.01 4.55
CA PRO A 236 41.87 6.72 5.18
C PRO A 236 43.13 7.35 4.54
N LEU A 237 43.02 8.22 3.53
CA LEU A 237 44.16 8.48 2.63
C LEU A 237 44.92 9.81 2.78
N HIS A 238 44.54 10.71 3.69
CA HIS A 238 45.42 11.83 4.08
C HIS A 238 45.73 11.77 5.58
N THR A 239 46.88 12.30 5.98
CA THR A 239 47.38 12.31 7.38
C THR A 239 46.49 13.06 8.38
N ASP A 240 45.30 13.45 7.94
CA ASP A 240 44.45 14.47 8.54
C ASP A 240 42.98 13.98 8.71
N ASP A 241 42.66 12.69 8.49
CA ASP A 241 41.34 12.04 8.73
C ASP A 241 40.12 12.94 8.39
N VAL A 242 39.71 12.96 7.11
CA VAL A 242 38.69 13.88 6.57
C VAL A 242 37.39 13.14 6.24
N GLY A 243 36.23 13.75 6.57
CA GLY A 243 34.89 13.30 6.17
C GLY A 243 34.37 13.99 4.90
N TYR A 244 33.44 13.36 4.17
CA TYR A 244 32.90 13.94 2.93
C TYR A 244 31.37 13.88 2.93
N VAL A 245 30.74 14.96 2.47
CA VAL A 245 29.31 14.98 2.11
C VAL A 245 29.19 15.23 0.61
N TYR A 246 28.52 14.32 -0.08
CA TYR A 246 28.32 14.41 -1.52
C TYR A 246 26.92 14.94 -1.78
N VAL A 247 26.84 16.04 -2.54
CA VAL A 247 25.57 16.56 -3.04
C VAL A 247 25.51 16.29 -4.53
N ILE A 248 24.53 15.51 -4.95
CA ILE A 248 24.38 15.10 -6.34
C ILE A 248 23.05 15.65 -6.83
N GLY A 249 23.11 16.58 -7.79
CA GLY A 249 21.91 17.12 -8.40
C GLY A 249 21.30 16.16 -9.42
N ALA A 250 20.01 15.89 -9.29
CA ALA A 250 19.25 15.03 -10.20
C ALA A 250 18.78 15.86 -11.41
N GLY A 251 19.74 16.29 -12.24
CA GLY A 251 19.44 16.81 -13.58
C GLY A 251 19.12 15.66 -14.54
N LEU A 252 17.94 15.06 -14.43
CA LEU A 252 17.62 13.79 -15.10
C LEU A 252 16.95 13.99 -16.47
N ALA A 253 17.70 13.67 -17.52
CA ALA A 253 17.14 13.11 -18.75
C ALA A 253 17.48 11.61 -18.76
N ALA A 254 16.51 10.77 -19.12
CA ALA A 254 16.46 9.31 -18.94
C ALA A 254 17.63 8.48 -19.51
N ASP A 255 18.66 9.08 -20.10
CA ASP A 255 19.72 8.38 -20.81
C ASP A 255 21.16 8.82 -20.51
N GLN A 256 21.42 9.85 -19.68
CA GLN A 256 22.80 10.19 -19.25
C GLN A 256 22.87 10.87 -17.86
N TYR A 257 23.25 10.11 -16.83
CA TYR A 257 23.68 10.68 -15.54
C TYR A 257 25.09 11.29 -15.69
N VAL A 258 25.14 12.54 -16.16
CA VAL A 258 26.35 13.39 -16.14
C VAL A 258 25.93 14.77 -15.63
N GLY A 259 25.39 14.82 -14.41
CA GLY A 259 25.09 16.07 -13.70
C GLY A 259 26.30 16.56 -12.89
N ASP A 260 26.40 17.87 -12.68
CA ASP A 260 27.44 18.51 -11.88
C ASP A 260 27.39 17.97 -10.42
N VAL A 261 28.26 17.03 -10.07
CA VAL A 261 28.47 16.62 -8.68
C VAL A 261 29.07 17.80 -7.92
N ALA A 262 28.30 18.37 -7.00
CA ALA A 262 28.78 19.36 -6.07
C ALA A 262 29.35 18.64 -4.84
N LEU A 263 30.67 18.48 -4.82
CA LEU A 263 31.35 17.91 -3.65
C LEU A 263 31.49 18.99 -2.57
N ALA A 264 30.72 18.87 -1.49
CA ALA A 264 30.96 19.58 -0.24
C ALA A 264 31.92 18.75 0.62
N ILE A 265 33.23 19.00 0.48
CA ILE A 265 34.21 18.37 1.37
C ILE A 265 33.99 18.95 2.76
N ILE A 266 33.81 18.13 3.81
CA ILE A 266 33.75 18.60 5.20
C ILE A 266 35.07 18.26 5.90
N HIS A 267 35.94 19.26 6.04
CA HIS A 267 37.16 19.14 6.81
C HIS A 267 36.82 19.28 8.29
N GLY A 268 37.02 18.22 9.05
CA GLY A 268 37.13 18.40 10.49
C GLY A 268 38.40 19.19 10.82
N GLU A 269 38.30 20.11 11.78
CA GLU A 269 39.41 21.00 12.12
C GLU A 269 40.56 20.28 12.85
N GLU A 270 40.36 19.03 13.30
CA GLU A 270 41.35 18.20 14.01
C GLU A 270 41.51 16.79 13.39
N PRO A 271 42.74 16.22 13.36
CA PRO A 271 42.94 14.83 12.96
C PRO A 271 42.12 13.86 13.82
N GLY A 272 41.27 13.07 13.16
CA GLY A 272 40.48 11.99 13.74
C GLY A 272 39.00 12.31 13.97
N THR A 273 38.49 13.42 13.43
CA THR A 273 37.05 13.72 13.32
C THR A 273 36.41 12.84 12.25
N GLU A 274 35.34 12.13 12.62
CA GLU A 274 34.54 11.28 11.73
C GLU A 274 33.16 11.92 11.56
N LEU A 275 32.52 11.81 10.38
CA LEU A 275 31.09 12.17 10.30
C LEU A 275 30.28 11.09 11.03
N GLY A 276 29.14 11.48 11.59
CA GLY A 276 28.19 10.62 12.26
C GLY A 276 27.26 9.92 11.28
N THR A 277 26.26 9.26 11.83
CA THR A 277 25.26 8.48 11.09
C THR A 277 24.09 9.29 10.56
N GLY A 278 23.93 10.55 11.01
CA GLY A 278 22.82 11.42 10.60
C GLY A 278 23.22 12.46 9.55
N VAL A 279 22.42 12.58 8.49
CA VAL A 279 22.47 13.67 7.49
C VAL A 279 21.04 14.13 7.19
N ALA A 280 20.81 15.44 7.14
CA ALA A 280 19.51 16.01 6.84
C ALA A 280 19.62 17.21 5.88
N TRP A 281 18.56 17.41 5.10
CA TRP A 281 18.37 18.59 4.27
C TRP A 281 17.27 19.48 4.83
N ILE A 282 17.54 20.78 4.97
CA ILE A 282 16.64 21.72 5.63
C ILE A 282 16.27 22.83 4.64
N GLU A 283 14.98 23.00 4.38
CA GLU A 283 14.42 24.09 3.58
C GLU A 283 13.49 24.93 4.45
N GLY A 284 13.57 26.26 4.35
CA GLY A 284 12.65 27.15 5.07
C GLY A 284 13.03 27.46 6.53
N MET A 285 14.25 27.14 6.96
CA MET A 285 14.75 27.53 8.29
C MET A 285 14.77 29.04 8.48
N ALA A 286 14.45 29.51 9.69
CA ALA A 286 14.37 30.93 10.00
C ALA A 286 15.70 31.65 9.72
N GLY A 287 15.61 32.76 8.95
CA GLY A 287 16.75 33.61 8.65
C GLY A 287 17.70 33.08 7.57
N GLN A 288 17.42 31.92 6.97
CA GLN A 288 18.16 31.38 5.83
C GLN A 288 17.47 31.73 4.51
N THR A 289 18.27 32.02 3.48
CA THR A 289 17.77 32.31 2.13
C THR A 289 18.04 31.20 1.12
N SER A 290 18.86 30.24 1.52
CA SER A 290 19.16 29.01 0.79
C SER A 290 18.92 27.83 1.74
N PRO A 291 18.72 26.63 1.18
CA PRO A 291 18.65 25.41 1.98
C PRO A 291 19.95 25.17 2.76
N LEU A 292 19.89 24.33 3.80
CA LEU A 292 21.06 23.89 4.55
C LEU A 292 21.19 22.37 4.53
N ILE A 293 22.42 21.89 4.52
CA ILE A 293 22.75 20.49 4.78
C ILE A 293 23.28 20.40 6.21
N ALA A 294 22.65 19.57 7.02
CA ALA A 294 23.12 19.20 8.34
C ALA A 294 23.77 17.82 8.30
N ALA A 295 24.94 17.67 8.90
CA ALA A 295 25.58 16.39 9.11
C ALA A 295 26.12 16.31 10.53
N THR A 296 25.84 15.20 11.20
CA THR A 296 26.39 14.89 12.53
C THR A 296 27.84 14.44 12.38
N GLY A 297 28.59 14.43 13.49
CA GLY A 297 30.00 14.13 13.52
C GLY A 297 30.52 13.88 14.92
N PHE A 298 31.60 13.11 15.01
CA PHE A 298 32.34 12.83 16.23
C PHE A 298 33.53 13.78 16.35
N GLY A 299 33.70 14.41 17.51
CA GLY A 299 34.89 15.16 17.85
C GLY A 299 36.14 14.27 17.79
N GLY A 300 37.28 14.86 17.38
CA GLY A 300 38.53 14.10 17.21
C GLY A 300 39.03 13.42 18.49
N THR A 301 40.09 12.61 18.36
CA THR A 301 40.63 11.67 19.38
C THR A 301 40.88 12.18 20.82
N ASN A 302 40.71 13.48 21.11
CA ASN A 302 40.88 14.09 22.42
C ASN A 302 39.67 14.87 22.95
N THR A 303 38.56 14.93 22.20
CA THR A 303 37.30 15.56 22.62
C THR A 303 36.16 14.58 22.39
N THR A 304 35.41 14.23 23.42
CA THR A 304 34.18 13.40 23.30
C THR A 304 33.01 14.19 22.70
N ASP A 305 33.23 15.42 22.24
CA ASP A 305 32.17 16.35 21.85
C ASP A 305 31.69 16.05 20.43
N GLY A 306 30.38 15.82 20.25
CA GLY A 306 29.75 15.74 18.94
C GLY A 306 29.69 17.09 18.24
N VAL A 307 29.81 17.07 16.92
CA VAL A 307 29.89 18.25 16.06
C VAL A 307 28.81 18.20 14.99
N LEU A 308 28.00 19.25 14.91
CA LEU A 308 27.08 19.45 13.81
C LEU A 308 27.73 20.35 12.76
N TYR A 309 27.78 19.85 11.53
CA TYR A 309 28.22 20.59 10.37
C TYR A 309 27.01 21.12 9.61
N LEU A 310 26.98 22.43 9.40
CA LEU A 310 25.96 23.09 8.57
C LEU A 310 26.60 23.69 7.33
N VAL A 311 26.14 23.25 6.17
CA VAL A 311 26.64 23.67 4.86
C VAL A 311 25.51 24.35 4.10
N ASP A 312 25.80 25.49 3.48
CA ASP A 312 24.87 26.14 2.54
C ASP A 312 24.56 25.19 1.38
N GLY A 313 23.29 24.91 1.16
CA GLY A 313 22.78 24.01 0.13
C GLY A 313 22.95 24.53 -1.30
N ASP A 314 23.22 25.83 -1.54
CA ASP A 314 23.59 26.33 -2.87
C ASP A 314 25.07 26.01 -3.22
N VAL A 315 25.42 24.72 -3.12
CA VAL A 315 26.74 24.20 -3.47
C VAL A 315 26.78 24.03 -4.99
N ARG A 316 27.52 24.91 -5.67
CA ARG A 316 27.93 24.72 -7.08
C ARG A 316 29.44 24.54 -7.14
N GLY A 317 29.89 23.34 -7.53
CA GLY A 317 31.31 22.95 -7.60
C GLY A 317 31.97 22.68 -6.24
N THR A 318 33.26 22.38 -6.23
CA THR A 318 34.03 22.13 -4.98
C THR A 318 34.27 23.44 -4.23
N ARG A 319 33.78 23.54 -2.98
CA ARG A 319 34.06 24.68 -2.09
C ARG A 319 35.01 24.28 -0.95
N ASP A 320 35.82 25.24 -0.53
CA ASP A 320 36.71 25.17 0.63
C ASP A 320 36.05 25.94 1.78
N LEU A 321 36.06 25.38 2.99
CA LEU A 321 35.01 25.58 4.01
C LEU A 321 35.22 26.77 4.96
N SER A 322 35.80 27.87 4.49
CA SER A 322 35.78 29.08 5.32
C SER A 322 34.36 29.61 5.62
N ASP A 323 33.34 29.02 4.97
CA ASP A 323 31.92 29.37 5.06
C ASP A 323 31.04 28.28 5.73
N VAL A 324 31.62 27.18 6.25
CA VAL A 324 30.86 26.16 7.01
C VAL A 324 30.68 26.62 8.45
N LEU A 325 29.43 26.61 8.91
CA LEU A 325 29.11 26.89 10.29
C LEU A 325 29.21 25.58 11.08
N THR A 326 30.26 25.47 11.88
CA THR A 326 30.41 24.38 12.84
C THR A 326 29.78 24.80 14.16
N ALA A 327 28.86 23.98 14.66
CA ALA A 327 28.29 24.15 15.99
C ALA A 327 28.60 22.88 16.79
N SER A 328 29.25 23.03 17.94
CA SER A 328 29.55 21.91 18.84
C SER A 328 28.66 21.96 20.08
N LEU A 329 28.41 20.78 20.64
CA LEU A 329 27.91 20.63 22.00
C LEU A 329 29.09 20.42 22.93
N SER A 330 29.13 21.20 24.00
CA SER A 330 30.31 21.31 24.86
C SER A 330 30.31 20.33 26.04
N HIS A 331 29.93 19.05 25.86
CA HIS A 331 29.75 18.14 27.00
C HIS A 331 30.15 16.67 26.84
N GLY A 332 30.83 16.29 25.76
CA GLY A 332 31.23 14.91 25.57
C GLY A 332 30.13 14.01 25.05
N ASP A 333 29.18 14.59 24.31
CA ASP A 333 27.97 13.94 23.85
C ASP A 333 28.12 13.51 22.38
N ASP A 334 27.82 12.25 22.05
CA ASP A 334 27.78 11.77 20.67
C ASP A 334 26.50 12.27 19.97
N LEU A 335 26.63 12.94 18.82
CA LEU A 335 25.47 13.27 17.97
C LEU A 335 25.11 12.02 17.16
N ASP A 336 23.95 11.45 17.42
CA ASP A 336 23.54 10.19 16.78
C ASP A 336 22.79 10.43 15.47
N ASP A 337 21.81 11.32 15.51
CA ASP A 337 20.86 11.49 14.43
C ASP A 337 20.43 12.95 14.25
N VAL A 338 20.02 13.29 13.04
CA VAL A 338 19.55 14.63 12.69
C VAL A 338 18.43 14.52 11.67
N ALA A 339 17.36 15.27 11.91
CA ALA A 339 16.23 15.38 11.01
C ALA A 339 15.90 16.86 10.77
N ALA A 340 15.47 17.17 9.55
CA ALA A 340 14.75 18.41 9.29
C ALA A 340 13.28 18.09 9.52
N ASP A 341 12.69 18.69 10.55
CA ASP A 341 11.27 18.52 10.85
C ASP A 341 10.53 19.78 10.41
N GLY A 342 9.23 19.70 10.17
CA GLY A 342 8.44 20.84 9.69
C GLY A 342 8.38 22.01 10.68
N ASP A 343 7.29 22.77 10.65
CA ASP A 343 7.04 23.83 11.65
C ASP A 343 6.60 23.19 12.98
N LEU A 344 7.56 22.67 13.75
CA LEU A 344 7.36 22.04 15.06
C LEU A 344 7.01 23.07 16.13
N THR A 345 7.49 24.31 16.01
CA THR A 345 7.22 25.36 17.01
C THR A 345 5.96 26.18 16.73
N GLY A 346 5.39 26.04 15.53
CA GLY A 346 4.20 26.75 15.07
C GLY A 346 4.47 28.22 14.72
N ASP A 347 5.71 28.57 14.42
CA ASP A 347 6.13 29.93 14.11
C ASP A 347 6.27 30.20 12.59
N GLY A 348 6.16 29.13 11.79
CA GLY A 348 6.20 29.12 10.33
C GLY A 348 7.59 28.90 9.73
N ALA A 349 8.62 28.69 10.56
CA ALA A 349 9.93 28.24 10.14
C ALA A 349 10.08 26.73 10.34
N VAL A 350 10.99 26.12 9.58
CA VAL A 350 11.33 24.70 9.71
C VAL A 350 12.43 24.55 10.75
N GLU A 351 12.20 23.68 11.74
CA GLU A 351 13.17 23.39 12.78
C GLU A 351 14.15 22.27 12.39
N LEU A 352 15.42 22.47 12.73
CA LEU A 352 16.40 21.40 12.73
C LEU A 352 16.33 20.65 14.06
N VAL A 353 16.11 19.34 13.99
CA VAL A 353 16.04 18.44 15.15
C VAL A 353 17.33 17.65 15.24
N VAL A 354 18.03 17.77 16.37
CA VAL A 354 19.30 17.08 16.62
C VAL A 354 19.14 16.14 17.81
N GLY A 355 19.32 14.84 17.57
CA GLY A 355 19.28 13.79 18.58
C GLY A 355 20.66 13.49 19.17
N VAL A 356 20.72 13.33 20.49
CA VAL A 356 21.96 13.13 21.26
C VAL A 356 21.69 12.10 22.35
N SER A 357 22.05 10.84 22.14
CA SER A 357 21.67 9.74 23.04
C SER A 357 22.56 9.62 24.28
N ASP A 358 23.81 10.10 24.22
CA ASP A 358 24.81 9.98 25.29
C ASP A 358 25.19 11.34 25.90
N ASP A 359 24.18 12.06 26.44
CA ASP A 359 24.39 13.34 27.13
C ASP A 359 25.11 13.20 28.50
N ALA A 360 25.46 14.33 29.14
CA ALA A 360 26.01 14.38 30.50
C ALA A 360 25.05 13.80 31.58
N GLY A 361 24.98 12.47 31.65
CA GLY A 361 23.99 11.72 32.44
C GLY A 361 23.46 10.46 31.74
N LEU A 362 23.79 10.26 30.45
CA LEU A 362 23.33 9.20 29.55
C LEU A 362 21.81 9.14 29.38
N ARG A 363 21.12 10.24 29.70
CA ARG A 363 19.65 10.32 29.59
C ARG A 363 19.25 10.46 28.13
N GLY A 364 20.09 11.13 27.37
CA GLY A 364 19.83 11.56 26.01
C GLY A 364 18.99 12.83 25.97
N SER A 365 19.14 13.60 24.90
CA SER A 365 18.51 14.89 24.66
C SER A 365 18.19 15.07 23.18
N VAL A 366 17.16 15.86 22.90
CA VAL A 366 16.84 16.36 21.56
C VAL A 366 16.84 17.88 21.58
N PHE A 367 17.51 18.51 20.62
CA PHE A 367 17.59 19.96 20.48
C PHE A 367 16.78 20.40 19.27
N LEU A 368 15.83 21.32 19.49
CA LEU A 368 15.08 21.99 18.42
C LEU A 368 15.77 23.31 18.11
N VAL A 369 16.33 23.41 16.90
CA VAL A 369 17.13 24.56 16.45
C VAL A 369 16.31 25.33 15.42
N ASP A 370 15.87 26.53 15.80
CA ASP A 370 14.96 27.40 15.03
C ASP A 370 15.74 28.26 14.01
N ALA A 371 16.85 28.84 14.45
CA ALA A 371 17.73 29.61 13.58
C ALA A 371 19.19 29.36 13.93
N VAL A 372 20.05 29.24 12.92
CA VAL A 372 21.50 29.19 13.14
C VAL A 372 22.11 30.56 12.80
N PRO A 373 22.32 31.45 13.79
CA PRO A 373 22.88 32.75 13.52
C PRO A 373 24.33 32.62 13.04
N ALA A 374 24.70 33.44 12.04
CA ALA A 374 26.06 33.47 11.52
C ALA A 374 27.09 33.70 12.64
N GLY A 375 27.93 32.69 12.89
CA GLY A 375 28.96 32.70 13.94
C GLY A 375 28.50 32.18 15.32
N ALA A 376 27.39 31.45 15.39
CA ALA A 376 27.07 30.62 16.56
C ALA A 376 28.24 29.68 16.86
N ALA A 377 28.80 29.76 18.07
CA ALA A 377 29.92 28.92 18.48
C ALA A 377 29.46 27.60 19.13
N SER A 378 28.16 27.47 19.44
CA SER A 378 27.57 26.30 20.05
C SER A 378 26.10 26.16 19.66
N LEU A 379 25.63 24.91 19.58
CA LEU A 379 24.23 24.55 19.40
C LEU A 379 23.33 25.09 20.53
N GLU A 380 23.86 25.22 21.75
CA GLU A 380 23.10 25.72 22.91
C GLU A 380 22.57 27.14 22.70
N ASP A 381 23.30 27.99 21.96
CA ASP A 381 22.91 29.38 21.69
C ASP A 381 21.88 29.49 20.54
N ALA A 382 21.72 28.44 19.75
CA ALA A 382 20.82 28.35 18.59
C ALA A 382 19.55 27.52 18.87
N THR A 383 19.50 26.85 20.03
CA THR A 383 18.39 25.99 20.43
C THR A 383 17.19 26.82 20.92
N ALA A 384 16.02 26.61 20.34
CA ALA A 384 14.75 27.16 20.81
C ALA A 384 14.22 26.39 22.02
N HIS A 385 14.18 25.05 21.91
CA HIS A 385 13.65 24.14 22.94
C HIS A 385 14.48 22.87 23.05
N THR A 386 14.55 22.29 24.25
CA THR A 386 15.23 21.02 24.51
C THR A 386 14.28 19.99 25.09
N LEU A 387 14.33 18.77 24.59
CA LEU A 387 13.67 17.60 25.17
C LEU A 387 14.73 16.74 25.87
N ARG A 388 14.46 16.24 27.07
CA ARG A 388 15.44 15.46 27.85
C ARG A 388 14.90 14.12 28.34
N GLY A 389 15.76 13.10 28.37
CA GLY A 389 15.44 11.82 28.98
C GLY A 389 15.15 11.95 30.48
N ASP A 390 14.22 11.13 30.99
CA ASP A 390 13.82 11.15 32.39
C ASP A 390 14.91 10.53 33.30
N SER A 391 15.57 9.48 32.82
CA SER A 391 16.51 8.63 33.56
C SER A 391 17.82 8.41 32.82
N ALA A 392 18.88 8.12 33.58
CA ALA A 392 20.17 7.77 33.00
C ALA A 392 20.06 6.45 32.22
N SER A 393 20.73 6.41 31.08
CA SER A 393 20.73 5.34 30.08
C SER A 393 19.42 5.17 29.31
N ASP A 394 18.51 6.15 29.31
CA ASP A 394 17.30 6.09 28.47
C ASP A 394 17.64 6.23 26.97
N GLN A 395 18.75 6.90 26.65
CA GLN A 395 19.21 7.12 25.27
C GLN A 395 18.18 7.87 24.40
N LEU A 396 17.46 8.84 24.99
CA LEU A 396 16.53 9.67 24.24
C LEU A 396 17.25 10.41 23.10
N GLY A 397 16.66 10.39 21.90
CA GLY A 397 17.24 11.05 20.73
C GLY A 397 18.24 10.17 19.96
N ALA A 398 18.27 8.86 20.24
CA ALA A 398 19.05 7.90 19.43
C ALA A 398 18.56 7.81 17.97
N ALA A 399 17.27 8.07 17.75
CA ALA A 399 16.68 8.27 16.44
C ALA A 399 15.64 9.39 16.55
N VAL A 400 15.57 10.24 15.53
CA VAL A 400 14.55 11.28 15.38
C VAL A 400 13.96 11.19 13.99
N SER A 401 12.66 11.44 13.85
CA SER A 401 12.03 11.43 12.54
C SER A 401 11.15 12.65 12.36
N ASN A 402 11.16 13.18 11.14
CA ASN A 402 10.14 14.10 10.67
C ASN A 402 8.85 13.30 10.59
N ALA A 403 8.02 13.46 11.62
CA ALA A 403 6.78 12.72 11.70
C ALA A 403 5.67 13.42 10.92
N SER A 404 5.96 14.54 10.26
CA SER A 404 4.95 15.39 9.62
C SER A 404 3.83 15.74 10.63
N ASP A 405 2.64 16.03 10.16
CA ASP A 405 1.47 16.32 10.99
C ASP A 405 0.68 15.04 11.28
N LEU A 406 1.12 14.28 12.29
CA LEU A 406 0.53 13.00 12.69
C LEU A 406 -0.93 13.12 13.15
N ASN A 407 -1.37 14.32 13.55
CA ASN A 407 -2.69 14.55 14.11
C ASN A 407 -3.64 15.38 13.21
N GLY A 408 -3.14 15.88 12.08
CA GLY A 408 -3.91 16.61 11.07
C GLY A 408 -4.27 18.05 11.45
N ASP A 409 -3.54 18.71 12.35
CA ASP A 409 -3.81 20.10 12.77
C ASP A 409 -3.03 21.19 12.00
N GLY A 410 -2.12 20.77 11.13
CA GLY A 410 -1.29 21.59 10.26
C GLY A 410 0.02 22.07 10.89
N VAL A 411 0.37 21.57 12.08
CA VAL A 411 1.66 21.78 12.74
C VAL A 411 2.44 20.47 12.70
N ALA A 412 3.76 20.53 12.51
CA ALA A 412 4.55 19.30 12.52
C ALA A 412 4.60 18.71 13.94
N ASP A 413 4.67 17.39 14.01
CA ASP A 413 4.80 16.58 15.21
C ASP A 413 6.18 15.88 15.22
N LEU A 414 6.65 15.50 16.41
CA LEU A 414 7.98 14.94 16.60
C LEU A 414 7.92 13.52 17.17
N ALA A 415 8.57 12.58 16.48
CA ALA A 415 8.83 11.23 16.97
C ALA A 415 10.28 11.07 17.43
N VAL A 416 10.48 10.54 18.64
CA VAL A 416 11.80 10.37 19.26
C VAL A 416 11.97 8.96 19.80
N GLY A 417 13.10 8.35 19.45
CA GLY A 417 13.54 7.06 19.95
C GLY A 417 14.27 7.15 21.30
N ALA A 418 13.98 6.21 22.20
CA ALA A 418 14.67 6.04 23.48
C ALA A 418 14.94 4.54 23.76
N PRO A 419 15.86 3.90 23.00
CA PRO A 419 16.06 2.45 23.03
C PRO A 419 16.60 1.92 24.37
N GLY A 420 17.20 2.80 25.18
CA GLY A 420 17.76 2.45 26.48
C GLY A 420 16.73 2.31 27.61
N VAL A 421 15.49 2.81 27.42
CA VAL A 421 14.44 2.84 28.44
C VAL A 421 14.17 1.46 29.07
N ALA A 422 13.95 1.48 30.39
CA ALA A 422 13.69 0.33 31.25
C ALA A 422 14.82 -0.71 31.22
N THR A 423 14.57 -1.92 30.69
CA THR A 423 15.58 -2.98 30.54
C THR A 423 16.00 -3.11 29.08
N ARG A 424 16.27 -1.97 28.42
CA ARG A 424 16.42 -1.89 26.96
C ARG A 424 15.23 -2.48 26.21
N THR A 425 14.04 -2.34 26.80
CA THR A 425 12.81 -2.61 26.04
C THR A 425 12.64 -1.54 24.96
N GLY A 426 13.17 -0.35 25.22
CA GLY A 426 13.10 0.79 24.33
C GLY A 426 11.70 1.37 24.27
N ALA A 427 11.63 2.60 23.78
CA ALA A 427 10.38 3.32 23.61
C ALA A 427 10.46 4.22 22.37
N LEU A 428 9.32 4.30 21.68
CA LEU A 428 8.96 5.45 20.86
C LEU A 428 8.24 6.45 21.75
N LEU A 429 8.61 7.72 21.66
CA LEU A 429 7.92 8.84 22.28
C LEU A 429 7.46 9.79 21.18
N VAL A 430 6.20 10.23 21.23
CA VAL A 430 5.61 11.17 20.29
C VAL A 430 5.22 12.44 21.02
N PHE A 431 5.62 13.57 20.48
CA PHE A 431 5.32 14.91 20.97
C PHE A 431 4.54 15.64 19.88
N LEU A 432 3.30 16.01 20.18
CA LEU A 432 2.50 16.78 19.24
C LEU A 432 2.92 18.25 19.26
N GLY A 433 3.02 18.84 18.08
CA GLY A 433 3.24 20.26 17.91
C GLY A 433 2.04 21.09 18.37
N PRO A 434 2.23 22.41 18.58
CA PRO A 434 3.51 23.11 18.59
C PRO A 434 4.27 22.95 19.92
N VAL A 435 5.57 22.66 19.84
CA VAL A 435 6.48 22.63 21.00
C VAL A 435 6.87 24.05 21.39
N GLN A 436 6.40 24.50 22.56
CA GLN A 436 6.56 25.90 23.03
C GLN A 436 7.40 26.04 24.31
N ALA A 437 7.96 24.95 24.81
CA ALA A 437 8.78 24.93 26.02
C ALA A 437 9.74 23.75 25.99
N ASP A 438 10.75 23.77 26.86
CA ASP A 438 11.55 22.58 27.15
C ASP A 438 10.65 21.48 27.74
N LEU A 439 10.85 20.25 27.29
CA LEU A 439 10.09 19.07 27.70
C LEU A 439 10.99 17.99 28.29
N VAL A 440 10.39 17.02 28.95
CA VAL A 440 11.03 15.75 29.31
C VAL A 440 10.30 14.57 28.66
N ALA A 441 10.94 13.41 28.64
CA ALA A 441 10.36 12.19 28.05
C ALA A 441 8.95 11.86 28.59
N SER A 442 8.68 12.14 29.87
CA SER A 442 7.37 11.93 30.48
C SER A 442 6.29 12.94 30.09
N ASP A 443 6.63 14.00 29.37
CA ASP A 443 5.68 14.95 28.79
C ASP A 443 5.14 14.50 27.42
N ALA A 444 5.64 13.39 26.85
CA ALA A 444 5.20 12.87 25.57
C ALA A 444 3.69 12.58 25.54
N ASP A 445 3.03 12.96 24.44
CA ASP A 445 1.61 12.72 24.20
C ASP A 445 1.36 11.22 23.92
N GLY A 446 2.29 10.58 23.22
CA GLY A 446 2.30 9.14 22.95
C GLY A 446 3.58 8.49 23.46
N ALA A 447 3.47 7.28 24.02
CA ALA A 447 4.63 6.50 24.45
C ALA A 447 4.39 5.01 24.23
N LEU A 448 5.10 4.41 23.28
CA LEU A 448 4.97 3.00 22.93
C LEU A 448 6.25 2.24 23.23
N SER A 449 6.18 1.23 24.09
CA SER A 449 7.34 0.39 24.42
C SER A 449 7.48 -0.79 23.45
N GLY A 450 8.71 -1.30 23.32
CA GLY A 450 8.95 -2.64 22.78
C GLY A 450 8.14 -3.74 23.51
N GLU A 451 8.13 -4.94 22.94
CA GLU A 451 7.37 -6.08 23.48
C GLU A 451 8.10 -6.76 24.65
N ARG A 452 9.43 -6.76 24.63
CA ARG A 452 10.30 -7.53 25.54
C ARG A 452 11.56 -6.76 25.94
N ALA A 453 12.27 -7.26 26.93
CA ALA A 453 13.57 -6.72 27.33
C ALA A 453 14.63 -7.03 26.27
N GLY A 454 15.41 -6.02 25.89
CA GLY A 454 16.42 -6.10 24.83
C GLY A 454 15.88 -5.92 23.42
N ASP A 455 14.60 -5.55 23.25
CA ASP A 455 14.04 -5.23 21.95
C ASP A 455 14.64 -3.94 21.38
N GLU A 456 15.01 -2.99 22.25
CA GLU A 456 15.61 -1.71 21.86
C GLU A 456 14.71 -0.92 20.89
N ALA A 457 13.40 -0.88 21.17
CA ALA A 457 12.48 -0.14 20.31
C ALA A 457 12.84 1.35 20.21
N GLY A 458 12.73 1.90 19.00
CA GLY A 458 13.06 3.29 18.70
C GLY A 458 14.53 3.49 18.31
N THR A 459 15.22 2.47 17.79
CA THR A 459 16.56 2.63 17.19
C THR A 459 16.54 3.21 15.78
N ALA A 460 15.40 3.11 15.09
CA ALA A 460 15.19 3.68 13.75
C ALA A 460 13.72 4.12 13.61
N LEU A 461 13.49 5.27 12.99
CA LEU A 461 12.17 5.87 12.84
C LEU A 461 12.01 6.46 11.43
N ALA A 462 10.82 6.33 10.86
CA ALA A 462 10.41 7.05 9.66
C ALA A 462 8.94 7.47 9.80
N GLY A 463 8.57 8.65 9.29
CA GLY A 463 7.20 9.16 9.29
C GLY A 463 6.88 9.94 8.01
N GLY A 464 5.69 10.54 7.96
CA GLY A 464 5.27 11.42 6.86
C GLY A 464 4.60 10.74 5.68
N GLY A 465 3.97 9.57 5.88
CA GLY A 465 3.16 8.93 4.84
C GLY A 465 2.04 8.05 5.40
N ASP A 466 0.91 8.01 4.70
CA ASP A 466 -0.28 7.22 5.04
C ASP A 466 -0.14 5.78 4.52
N VAL A 467 0.17 4.84 5.42
CA VAL A 467 0.46 3.45 5.07
C VAL A 467 -0.82 2.61 5.07
N ASP A 468 -1.88 3.01 5.77
CA ASP A 468 -3.09 2.19 5.92
C ASP A 468 -4.36 2.77 5.25
N GLY A 469 -4.25 3.98 4.71
CA GLY A 469 -5.27 4.65 3.93
C GLY A 469 -6.33 5.37 4.75
N ASP A 470 -6.02 5.71 6.00
CA ASP A 470 -6.94 6.45 6.87
C ASP A 470 -6.88 7.98 6.70
N GLY A 471 -5.90 8.46 5.92
CA GLY A 471 -5.69 9.86 5.57
C GLY A 471 -4.86 10.65 6.58
N LEU A 472 -4.24 9.99 7.56
CA LEU A 472 -3.24 10.57 8.47
C LEU A 472 -1.87 9.93 8.20
N ASP A 473 -0.81 10.68 8.51
CA ASP A 473 0.55 10.16 8.40
C ASP A 473 0.81 9.13 9.50
N ASP A 474 1.39 8.00 9.11
CA ASP A 474 1.79 6.92 10.00
C ASP A 474 3.26 7.05 10.42
N LEU A 475 3.61 6.33 11.48
CA LEU A 475 5.00 6.19 11.91
C LEU A 475 5.49 4.75 11.82
N LEU A 476 6.63 4.57 11.17
CA LEU A 476 7.36 3.32 11.11
C LEU A 476 8.45 3.27 12.19
N VAL A 477 8.39 2.24 13.03
CA VAL A 477 9.33 2.03 14.13
C VAL A 477 10.17 0.78 13.91
N GLY A 478 11.47 0.96 13.76
CA GLY A 478 12.44 -0.12 13.72
C GLY A 478 12.80 -0.64 15.12
N VAL A 479 12.85 -1.97 15.24
CA VAL A 479 13.17 -2.70 16.48
C VAL A 479 14.15 -3.82 16.12
N GLU A 480 15.43 -3.49 16.04
CA GLU A 480 16.51 -4.42 15.64
C GLU A 480 16.59 -5.64 16.59
N GLY A 481 16.37 -5.40 17.90
CA GLY A 481 16.44 -6.43 18.94
C GLY A 481 15.22 -7.34 19.06
N ALA A 482 14.21 -7.18 18.19
CA ALA A 482 12.98 -7.96 18.27
C ALA A 482 13.24 -9.46 18.12
N GLN A 483 12.60 -10.24 18.99
CA GLN A 483 12.84 -11.69 19.10
C GLN A 483 11.65 -12.52 18.60
N ASP A 484 11.95 -13.63 17.91
CA ASP A 484 11.04 -14.76 17.76
C ASP A 484 11.66 -16.03 18.36
N GLY A 485 11.06 -16.51 19.45
CA GLY A 485 11.64 -17.56 20.27
C GLY A 485 12.99 -17.15 20.86
N SER A 486 14.07 -17.68 20.28
CA SER A 486 15.46 -17.37 20.66
C SER A 486 16.26 -16.66 19.57
N MET A 487 15.63 -16.36 18.43
CA MET A 487 16.26 -15.70 17.29
C MET A 487 16.04 -14.19 17.41
N LEU A 488 17.09 -13.41 17.15
CA LEU A 488 17.03 -11.96 16.96
C LEU A 488 16.65 -11.71 15.51
N VAL A 489 15.34 -11.67 15.26
CA VAL A 489 14.79 -11.56 13.91
C VAL A 489 14.68 -10.13 13.42
N GLY A 490 14.62 -9.16 14.34
CA GLY A 490 14.31 -7.77 14.01
C GLY A 490 12.88 -7.58 13.53
N ARG A 491 12.31 -6.40 13.72
CA ARG A 491 10.93 -6.10 13.30
C ARG A 491 10.71 -4.60 13.10
N ALA A 492 9.92 -4.26 12.09
CA ALA A 492 9.37 -2.92 11.92
C ALA A 492 7.87 -2.90 12.26
N TYR A 493 7.38 -1.83 12.86
CA TYR A 493 5.97 -1.65 13.25
C TYR A 493 5.41 -0.39 12.63
N VAL A 494 4.23 -0.48 12.01
CA VAL A 494 3.47 0.66 11.51
C VAL A 494 2.50 1.09 12.61
N VAL A 495 2.76 2.26 13.17
CA VAL A 495 2.00 2.86 14.27
C VAL A 495 1.11 3.95 13.70
N ARG A 496 -0.20 3.79 13.92
CA ARG A 496 -1.19 4.81 13.60
C ARG A 496 -1.39 5.76 14.75
N MET A 497 -1.86 6.93 14.40
CA MET A 497 -1.94 8.06 15.31
C MET A 497 -3.39 8.41 15.71
N ASP A 498 -4.38 7.67 15.18
CA ASP A 498 -5.81 7.79 15.52
C ASP A 498 -6.14 7.54 17.01
N ASP A 499 -5.27 6.81 17.72
CA ASP A 499 -5.32 6.63 19.18
C ASP A 499 -3.90 6.67 19.80
N LEU A 500 -3.37 7.89 19.99
CA LEU A 500 -2.17 8.22 20.79
C LEU A 500 -2.30 7.79 22.27
N SER A 501 -2.45 6.49 22.49
CA SER A 501 -2.52 5.89 23.81
C SER A 501 -1.16 5.32 24.18
N SER A 502 -0.66 5.67 25.37
CA SER A 502 0.57 5.05 25.87
C SER A 502 0.36 3.55 26.03
N GLY A 503 1.29 2.74 25.51
CA GLY A 503 1.07 1.32 25.34
C GLY A 503 2.33 0.57 24.91
N SER A 504 2.11 -0.52 24.18
CA SER A 504 3.18 -1.34 23.61
C SER A 504 2.99 -1.41 22.11
N LEU A 505 4.08 -1.54 21.36
CA LEU A 505 4.07 -1.72 19.90
C LEU A 505 3.25 -2.93 19.42
N THR A 506 2.83 -3.83 20.31
CA THR A 506 1.79 -4.83 19.99
C THR A 506 0.45 -4.24 19.52
N LEU A 507 0.22 -2.94 19.73
CA LEU A 507 -0.96 -2.22 19.27
C LEU A 507 -0.82 -1.67 17.84
N ALA A 508 0.36 -1.78 17.23
CA ALA A 508 0.61 -1.36 15.85
C ALA A 508 -0.34 -2.05 14.86
N THR A 509 -0.78 -1.32 13.84
CA THR A 509 -1.73 -1.80 12.83
C THR A 509 -1.10 -2.83 11.91
N ALA A 510 0.18 -2.66 11.60
CA ALA A 510 0.96 -3.62 10.85
C ALA A 510 2.33 -3.84 11.50
N ARG A 511 2.91 -5.01 11.23
CA ARG A 511 4.31 -5.28 11.53
C ARG A 511 4.94 -6.17 10.49
N VAL A 512 6.19 -5.90 10.14
CA VAL A 512 7.00 -6.73 9.24
C VAL A 512 8.13 -7.32 10.05
N SER A 513 8.21 -8.65 10.12
CA SER A 513 9.24 -9.37 10.89
C SER A 513 10.29 -9.98 9.98
N GLY A 514 11.55 -9.90 10.39
CA GLY A 514 12.61 -10.69 9.77
C GLY A 514 12.41 -12.19 10.01
N ASP A 515 13.11 -12.99 9.24
CA ASP A 515 13.08 -14.47 9.29
C ASP A 515 14.45 -15.09 9.62
N GLN A 516 15.48 -14.27 9.80
CA GLN A 516 16.86 -14.69 10.02
C GLN A 516 17.41 -14.17 11.34
N ASP A 517 18.15 -15.02 12.05
CA ASP A 517 18.81 -14.67 13.30
C ASP A 517 20.03 -13.77 13.04
N GLY A 518 20.04 -12.56 13.61
CA GLY A 518 21.18 -11.63 13.55
C GLY A 518 21.37 -10.92 12.21
N SER A 519 20.33 -10.86 11.37
CA SER A 519 20.34 -10.12 10.10
C SER A 519 20.36 -8.59 10.27
N ARG A 520 20.11 -8.10 11.50
CA ARG A 520 19.87 -6.69 11.84
C ARG A 520 18.71 -6.10 11.03
N PHE A 521 17.68 -6.90 10.81
CA PHE A 521 16.46 -6.42 10.14
C PHE A 521 15.82 -5.29 10.95
N ALA A 522 15.34 -4.26 10.25
CA ALA A 522 14.86 -3.00 10.83
C ALA A 522 15.96 -2.18 11.54
N GLU A 523 17.21 -2.30 11.08
CA GLU A 523 18.30 -1.38 11.43
C GLU A 523 18.05 0.01 10.85
N SER A 524 17.55 0.09 9.61
CA SER A 524 17.08 1.32 9.00
C SER A 524 15.73 1.09 8.33
N VAL A 525 14.89 2.12 8.33
CA VAL A 525 13.51 2.08 7.84
C VAL A 525 13.19 3.36 7.07
N ALA A 526 12.30 3.28 6.10
CA ALA A 526 11.78 4.44 5.37
C ALA A 526 10.32 4.20 4.97
N LEU A 527 9.60 5.30 4.78
CA LEU A 527 8.31 5.33 4.12
C LEU A 527 8.47 6.04 2.77
N SER A 528 7.84 5.51 1.72
CA SER A 528 7.87 6.11 0.38
C SER A 528 6.78 5.50 -0.48
N ASP A 529 6.04 6.28 -1.27
CA ASP A 529 5.10 5.80 -2.28
C ASP A 529 5.85 5.46 -3.59
N LEU A 530 6.38 4.23 -3.67
CA LEU A 530 7.25 3.75 -4.75
C LEU A 530 6.47 3.19 -5.94
N ASP A 531 5.19 2.85 -5.77
CA ASP A 531 4.31 2.42 -6.85
C ASP A 531 3.25 3.45 -7.26
N GLY A 532 3.29 4.65 -6.68
CA GLY A 532 2.47 5.80 -7.08
C GLY A 532 0.97 5.59 -6.85
N ASP A 533 0.59 4.67 -5.97
CA ASP A 533 -0.82 4.36 -5.69
C ASP A 533 -1.46 5.33 -4.67
N GLY A 534 -0.64 6.21 -4.08
CA GLY A 534 -1.03 7.22 -3.12
C GLY A 534 -1.00 6.75 -1.66
N PHE A 535 -0.58 5.51 -1.40
CA PHE A 535 -0.27 5.01 -0.06
C PHE A 535 1.24 4.91 0.12
N ALA A 536 1.72 5.17 1.33
CA ALA A 536 3.14 5.02 1.62
C ALA A 536 3.53 3.55 1.76
N ASP A 537 4.63 3.17 1.12
CA ASP A 537 5.19 1.83 1.21
C ASP A 537 6.17 1.70 2.36
N VAL A 538 6.21 0.51 2.94
CA VAL A 538 7.05 0.20 4.08
C VAL A 538 8.36 -0.39 3.60
N VAL A 539 9.44 0.37 3.77
CA VAL A 539 10.81 -0.05 3.47
C VAL A 539 11.53 -0.43 4.77
N VAL A 540 12.00 -1.67 4.83
CA VAL A 540 12.73 -2.22 5.99
C VAL A 540 14.03 -2.85 5.53
N ALA A 541 15.14 -2.35 6.07
CA ALA A 541 16.46 -2.78 5.67
C ALA A 541 17.24 -3.43 6.82
N GLY A 542 18.23 -4.25 6.46
CA GLY A 542 19.17 -4.83 7.42
C GLY A 542 20.52 -5.15 6.79
N SER A 543 21.60 -4.64 7.39
CA SER A 543 22.94 -4.70 6.81
C SER A 543 23.60 -6.08 6.80
N LEU A 544 23.04 -7.08 7.50
CA LEU A 544 23.68 -8.39 7.70
C LEU A 544 22.87 -9.59 7.18
N ARG A 545 21.89 -9.39 6.27
CA ARG A 545 21.15 -10.50 5.61
C ARG A 545 22.12 -11.53 4.99
N ALA A 546 21.83 -12.81 5.19
CA ALA A 546 22.79 -13.91 4.98
C ALA A 546 22.52 -14.81 3.76
N GLU A 547 21.54 -14.50 2.90
CA GLU A 547 21.05 -15.48 1.91
C GLU A 547 21.95 -15.70 0.70
N VAL A 548 22.90 -14.82 0.42
CA VAL A 548 23.78 -15.00 -0.73
C VAL A 548 25.24 -15.15 -0.30
N GLU A 549 25.76 -14.28 0.57
CA GLU A 549 27.09 -14.41 1.15
C GLU A 549 27.14 -13.67 2.51
N VAL A 550 28.05 -14.05 3.41
CA VAL A 550 28.09 -13.51 4.79
C VAL A 550 28.11 -11.97 4.80
N GLY A 551 27.02 -11.34 5.27
CA GLY A 551 26.95 -9.90 5.55
C GLY A 551 26.74 -8.98 4.34
N GLY A 552 26.04 -9.44 3.30
CA GLY A 552 25.71 -8.60 2.13
C GLY A 552 24.70 -7.49 2.43
N GLY A 553 23.72 -7.78 3.30
CA GLY A 553 22.62 -6.87 3.59
C GLY A 553 21.49 -6.95 2.56
N GLY A 554 20.36 -6.31 2.85
CA GLY A 554 19.17 -6.35 1.99
C GLY A 554 18.12 -5.33 2.40
N VAL A 555 17.24 -5.00 1.45
CA VAL A 555 16.09 -4.10 1.64
C VAL A 555 14.83 -4.85 1.25
N HIS A 556 13.81 -4.74 2.09
CA HIS A 556 12.49 -5.31 1.88
C HIS A 556 11.49 -4.17 1.74
N VAL A 557 10.71 -4.20 0.68
CA VAL A 557 9.62 -3.26 0.45
C VAL A 557 8.31 -4.04 0.54
N CYS A 558 7.36 -3.51 1.28
CA CYS A 558 5.98 -3.96 1.27
C CYS A 558 5.12 -2.80 0.80
N TYR A 559 4.35 -3.00 -0.25
CA TYR A 559 3.52 -1.96 -0.84
C TYR A 559 2.26 -1.69 -0.01
N GLY A 560 1.91 -0.41 0.08
CA GLY A 560 0.67 0.10 0.66
C GLY A 560 -0.60 -0.46 0.00
N PRO A 561 -1.77 -0.38 0.67
CA PRO A 561 -1.94 -0.16 2.10
C PRO A 561 -1.59 -1.42 2.93
N LEU A 562 -0.94 -1.25 4.09
CA LEU A 562 -0.52 -2.36 4.96
C LEU A 562 -1.39 -2.55 6.21
N GLY A 563 -1.83 -3.79 6.45
CA GLY A 563 -2.39 -4.21 7.75
C GLY A 563 -1.91 -5.59 8.21
N GLY A 564 -1.91 -5.81 9.53
CA GLY A 564 -1.66 -7.10 10.15
C GLY A 564 -0.19 -7.54 10.23
N ASN A 565 0.02 -8.83 10.47
CA ASN A 565 1.36 -9.39 10.67
C ASN A 565 1.92 -9.93 9.35
N ARG A 566 3.06 -9.39 8.94
CA ARG A 566 3.83 -9.83 7.78
C ARG A 566 5.24 -10.29 8.17
N THR A 567 5.87 -11.00 7.26
CA THR A 567 7.26 -11.44 7.31
C THR A 567 8.00 -10.98 6.05
N THR A 568 9.31 -11.15 6.01
CA THR A 568 10.12 -10.92 4.81
C THR A 568 9.72 -11.77 3.61
N GLN A 569 8.92 -12.84 3.78
CA GLN A 569 8.37 -13.65 2.70
C GLN A 569 7.14 -13.01 2.04
N ASP A 570 6.52 -12.06 2.74
CA ASP A 570 5.35 -11.31 2.27
C ASP A 570 5.77 -9.96 1.67
N SER A 571 7.08 -9.74 1.44
CA SER A 571 7.60 -8.54 0.78
C SER A 571 7.31 -8.58 -0.71
N ASP A 572 6.82 -7.47 -1.26
CA ASP A 572 6.52 -7.34 -2.68
C ASP A 572 7.79 -7.15 -3.52
N LEU A 573 8.80 -6.48 -2.96
CA LEU A 573 10.12 -6.30 -3.56
C LEU A 573 11.22 -6.58 -2.53
N ILE A 574 12.21 -7.40 -2.93
CA ILE A 574 13.39 -7.70 -2.13
C ILE A 574 14.63 -7.31 -2.93
N ILE A 575 15.39 -6.37 -2.40
CA ILE A 575 16.61 -5.87 -3.01
C ILE A 575 17.80 -6.48 -2.27
N THR A 576 18.68 -7.17 -3.00
CA THR A 576 19.85 -7.86 -2.44
C THR A 576 21.17 -7.30 -2.96
N SER A 577 22.22 -7.39 -2.13
CA SER A 577 23.55 -6.87 -2.47
C SER A 577 24.24 -7.70 -3.57
N GLU A 578 25.22 -7.08 -4.23
CA GLU A 578 25.98 -7.73 -5.31
C GLU A 578 27.19 -8.53 -4.78
N SER A 579 27.67 -8.24 -3.57
CA SER A 579 28.86 -8.88 -2.97
C SER A 579 28.73 -9.09 -1.46
N SER A 580 29.53 -10.02 -0.92
CA SER A 580 29.65 -10.21 0.53
C SER A 580 30.21 -8.98 1.22
N GLY A 581 29.59 -8.59 2.33
CA GLY A 581 30.11 -7.56 3.21
C GLY A 581 29.80 -6.13 2.79
N ASP A 582 28.98 -5.92 1.74
CA ASP A 582 28.58 -4.60 1.24
C ASP A 582 27.80 -3.77 2.27
N ARG A 583 27.13 -4.47 3.20
CA ARG A 583 26.24 -3.88 4.22
C ARG A 583 25.16 -2.99 3.61
N MET A 584 24.59 -3.42 2.49
CA MET A 584 23.49 -2.70 1.86
C MET A 584 22.31 -2.61 2.82
N GLY A 585 21.65 -1.44 2.84
CA GLY A 585 20.57 -1.17 3.78
C GLY A 585 21.05 -0.73 5.17
N THR A 586 22.30 -0.28 5.29
CA THR A 586 22.77 0.39 6.53
C THR A 586 21.98 1.67 6.78
N SER A 587 21.69 2.42 5.72
CA SER A 587 20.83 3.60 5.75
C SER A 587 19.87 3.56 4.57
N VAL A 588 18.61 3.96 4.78
CA VAL A 588 17.62 4.17 3.72
C VAL A 588 16.93 5.51 3.92
N ALA A 589 16.50 6.14 2.83
CA ALA A 589 15.67 7.35 2.85
C ALA A 589 14.64 7.27 1.73
N GLY A 590 13.40 7.68 1.99
CA GLY A 590 12.28 7.69 1.05
C GLY A 590 11.55 9.03 1.07
N GLY A 591 10.34 9.09 0.50
CA GLY A 591 9.43 10.22 0.68
C GLY A 591 9.66 11.40 -0.26
N ARG A 592 10.45 11.23 -1.34
CA ARG A 592 10.70 12.30 -2.33
C ARG A 592 10.86 11.76 -3.75
N ASP A 593 10.25 12.47 -4.69
CA ASP A 593 10.45 12.30 -6.14
C ASP A 593 11.74 13.01 -6.59
N ALA A 594 12.83 12.27 -6.75
CA ALA A 594 14.11 12.82 -7.16
C ALA A 594 14.21 13.02 -8.67
N ASN A 595 13.39 12.33 -9.46
CA ASN A 595 13.46 12.38 -10.93
C ASN A 595 12.44 13.35 -11.57
N GLY A 596 11.41 13.72 -10.83
CA GLY A 596 10.36 14.64 -11.23
C GLY A 596 9.21 14.02 -12.00
N ASP A 597 8.97 12.71 -11.91
CA ASP A 597 7.88 12.00 -12.59
C ASP A 597 6.58 11.97 -11.78
N GLY A 598 6.63 12.40 -10.52
CA GLY A 598 5.49 12.45 -9.61
C GLY A 598 5.32 11.21 -8.74
N VAL A 599 6.24 10.25 -8.79
CA VAL A 599 6.30 9.08 -7.91
C VAL A 599 7.50 9.23 -6.97
N GLU A 600 7.38 8.78 -5.72
CA GLU A 600 8.48 8.92 -4.78
C GLU A 600 9.58 7.88 -5.05
N ASP A 601 10.82 8.22 -4.72
CA ASP A 601 11.99 7.39 -4.94
C ASP A 601 12.60 6.91 -3.60
N LEU A 602 13.38 5.84 -3.66
CA LEU A 602 14.09 5.25 -2.52
C LEU A 602 15.61 5.37 -2.69
N LEU A 603 16.30 5.87 -1.67
CA LEU A 603 17.76 5.92 -1.59
C LEU A 603 18.27 4.87 -0.60
N VAL A 604 19.22 4.03 -1.04
CA VAL A 604 19.78 2.91 -0.25
C VAL A 604 21.29 3.04 -0.12
N GLY A 605 21.79 3.04 1.11
CA GLY A 605 23.22 3.09 1.43
C GLY A 605 23.88 1.71 1.54
N ALA A 606 25.12 1.58 1.03
CA ALA A 606 25.97 0.40 1.10
C ALA A 606 27.44 0.79 1.39
N PRO A 607 27.79 1.04 2.65
CA PRO A 607 29.05 1.68 3.03
C PRO A 607 30.32 0.84 2.81
N LEU A 608 30.19 -0.48 2.56
CA LEU A 608 31.32 -1.40 2.46
C LEU A 608 31.33 -2.21 1.14
N GLN A 609 30.76 -1.63 0.09
CA GLN A 609 30.72 -2.19 -1.26
C GLN A 609 32.08 -2.79 -1.73
N GLY A 610 32.02 -4.01 -2.27
CA GLY A 610 33.19 -4.77 -2.72
C GLY A 610 33.88 -5.56 -1.59
N GLY A 611 33.26 -5.59 -0.41
CA GLY A 611 33.69 -6.35 0.75
C GLY A 611 34.69 -5.64 1.67
N GLN A 612 34.99 -6.29 2.79
CA GLN A 612 35.79 -5.76 3.91
C GLN A 612 37.20 -5.25 3.51
N ASP A 613 37.73 -5.73 2.39
CA ASP A 613 39.05 -5.36 1.87
C ASP A 613 39.00 -4.20 0.85
N ALA A 614 37.84 -3.88 0.27
CA ALA A 614 37.68 -2.86 -0.77
C ALA A 614 37.43 -1.45 -0.19
N ARG A 615 36.78 -1.33 0.98
CA ARG A 615 36.45 -0.04 1.65
C ARG A 615 35.87 1.02 0.69
N ARG A 616 35.14 0.61 -0.34
CA ARG A 616 34.42 1.52 -1.23
C ARG A 616 32.98 1.52 -0.75
N GLY A 617 32.41 2.69 -0.52
CA GLY A 617 30.98 2.83 -0.24
C GLY A 617 30.23 3.21 -1.50
N ALA A 618 28.94 2.89 -1.52
CA ALA A 618 28.03 3.33 -2.56
C ALA A 618 26.67 3.71 -1.97
N ALA A 619 25.93 4.50 -2.73
CA ALA A 619 24.51 4.66 -2.56
C ALA A 619 23.79 4.32 -3.86
N TYR A 620 22.54 3.92 -3.74
CA TYR A 620 21.71 3.51 -4.86
C TYR A 620 20.39 4.24 -4.80
N LEU A 621 20.06 4.97 -5.87
CA LEU A 621 18.75 5.56 -6.07
C LEU A 621 17.91 4.54 -6.83
N LEU A 622 16.85 4.06 -6.20
CA LEU A 622 15.77 3.32 -6.83
C LEU A 622 14.66 4.32 -7.12
N LEU A 623 14.34 4.48 -8.39
CA LEU A 623 13.23 5.33 -8.79
C LEU A 623 11.92 4.57 -8.59
N GLY A 624 10.93 5.26 -8.05
CA GLY A 624 9.56 4.78 -8.03
C GLY A 624 9.04 4.62 -9.45
N SER A 625 8.00 3.80 -9.60
CA SER A 625 7.38 3.53 -10.88
C SER A 625 5.91 3.31 -10.68
N GLY A 626 5.11 4.26 -11.15
CA GLY A 626 3.65 4.21 -11.06
C GLY A 626 2.98 3.47 -12.23
N PRO A 627 1.72 3.04 -12.06
CA PRO A 627 0.89 2.45 -13.11
C PRO A 627 0.46 3.44 -14.21
#